data_AF-A0A378LC10-F1
#
_entry.id   AF-A0A378LC10-F1
#
_cell.length_a   1.000
_cell.length_b   1.000
_cell.length_c   1.000
_cell.angle_alpha   90.00
_cell.angle_beta   90.00
_cell.angle_gamma   90.00
#
_symmetry.space_group_name_H-M   'P 1'
#
loop_
_entity.id
_entity.type
_entity.pdbx_description
1 polymer ?
#
loop_
_entity_poly.entity_id
_entity_poly.type
_entity_poly.pdbx_seq_one_letter_code
_entity_poly.pdbx_strand_id
1 'polypeptide(L)'
;MDTTINTSSENAPVIIHSSHLWYLTLTYSMIIVLANWFDPRLISIWGLTTDAGTLIFPLSFLLSDLITEVYGYKYARRTIWCGFVFNLFFILYGQLVIHMPNPSFATNNALFDALLTINSRIILASLISYLISESFNSYLIAKTKIKVQGRYMAGRFLLSSFLASGLDSMIFTTIAFYKTVPDSVFMAMMFTMWFIKVFMELCGLPLSINLVNKLKKLEQIDIYDKKTKFNLFCLDLDYKERENEFFK
;
A
#
# COMPACT_ATOMS: atom_id res chain seq x y z
N MET A 1 43.33 12.05 -19.49
CA MET A 1 43.36 11.02 -18.43
C MET A 1 42.64 11.61 -17.24
N ASP A 2 41.32 11.47 -17.13
CA ASP A 2 40.52 12.04 -16.01
C ASP A 2 39.26 11.21 -15.68
N THR A 3 39.18 9.97 -16.16
CA THR A 3 37.97 9.13 -16.02
C THR A 3 37.93 8.26 -14.77
N THR A 4 38.98 8.25 -13.94
CA THR A 4 39.08 7.34 -12.79
C THR A 4 38.64 7.95 -11.46
N ILE A 5 38.53 9.27 -11.33
CA ILE A 5 38.18 9.91 -10.06
C ILE A 5 36.65 9.89 -9.82
N ASN A 6 35.85 10.04 -10.88
CA ASN A 6 34.38 10.14 -10.77
C ASN A 6 33.65 8.79 -10.56
N THR A 7 34.27 7.65 -10.85
CA THR A 7 33.62 6.33 -10.74
C THR A 7 33.53 5.81 -9.31
N SER A 8 34.35 6.36 -8.41
CA SER A 8 34.40 5.98 -6.99
C SER A 8 33.23 6.55 -6.18
N SER A 9 32.82 7.81 -6.44
CA SER A 9 31.68 8.46 -5.79
C SER A 9 30.33 7.92 -6.27
N GLU A 10 30.17 7.64 -7.56
CA GLU A 10 28.91 7.10 -8.13
C GLU A 10 28.50 5.71 -7.60
N ASN A 11 29.47 4.93 -7.10
CA ASN A 11 29.25 3.61 -6.55
C ASN A 11 29.14 3.59 -5.02
N ALA A 12 29.35 4.73 -4.36
CA ALA A 12 29.15 4.86 -2.93
C ALA A 12 27.68 4.56 -2.57
N PRO A 13 27.42 3.93 -1.41
CA PRO A 13 26.07 3.70 -0.94
C PRO A 13 25.41 5.03 -0.57
N VAL A 14 24.15 5.21 -0.98
CA VAL A 14 23.30 6.30 -0.49
C VAL A 14 22.91 5.96 0.94
N ILE A 15 23.32 6.80 1.88
CA ILE A 15 22.96 6.62 3.29
C ILE A 15 21.62 7.32 3.52
N ILE A 16 20.53 6.56 3.54
CA ILE A 16 19.19 7.06 3.83
C ILE A 16 18.90 6.88 5.32
N HIS A 17 19.25 7.88 6.14
CA HIS A 17 18.85 7.98 7.55
C HIS A 17 17.65 8.93 7.72
N SER A 18 16.58 8.66 6.97
CA SER A 18 15.37 9.49 7.02
C SER A 18 14.49 9.13 8.21
N SER A 19 14.33 10.08 9.13
CA SER A 19 13.32 9.98 10.19
C SER A 19 11.91 9.99 9.60
N HIS A 20 11.69 10.69 8.49
CA HIS A 20 10.40 10.78 7.82
C HIS A 20 9.96 9.45 7.21
N LEU A 21 10.87 8.68 6.60
CA LEU A 21 10.58 7.36 6.06
C LEU A 21 10.01 6.42 7.11
N TRP A 22 10.58 6.41 8.32
CA TRP A 22 10.05 5.60 9.42
C TRP A 22 8.61 5.97 9.77
N TYR A 23 8.30 7.26 9.90
CA TYR A 23 6.93 7.73 10.16
C TYR A 23 5.97 7.34 9.02
N LEU A 24 6.41 7.45 7.77
CA LEU A 24 5.61 7.07 6.61
C LEU A 24 5.31 5.57 6.61
N THR A 25 6.31 4.73 6.87
CA THR A 25 6.14 3.27 6.97
C THR A 25 5.18 2.90 8.10
N LEU A 26 5.33 3.48 9.30
CA LEU A 26 4.42 3.22 10.42
C LEU A 26 2.99 3.67 10.12
N THR A 27 2.84 4.87 9.55
CA THR A 27 1.52 5.43 9.20
C THR A 27 0.84 4.55 8.16
N TYR A 28 1.59 4.13 7.13
CA TYR A 28 1.12 3.19 6.12
C TYR A 28 0.65 1.87 6.75
N SER A 29 1.49 1.24 7.58
CA SER A 29 1.14 -0.04 8.19
C SER A 29 -0.09 0.08 9.11
N MET A 30 -0.21 1.18 9.86
CA MET A 30 -1.39 1.45 10.69
C MET A 30 -2.66 1.63 9.86
N ILE A 31 -2.59 2.38 8.75
CA ILE A 31 -3.72 2.55 7.82
C ILE A 31 -4.19 1.20 7.28
N ILE A 32 -3.27 0.32 6.88
CA ILE A 32 -3.63 -1.02 6.38
C ILE A 32 -4.29 -1.88 7.46
N VAL A 33 -3.81 -1.83 8.71
CA VAL A 33 -4.46 -2.53 9.82
C VAL A 33 -5.86 -1.96 10.10
N LEU A 34 -6.01 -0.63 10.09
CA LEU A 34 -7.30 0.03 10.28
C LEU A 34 -8.29 -0.30 9.16
N ALA A 35 -7.87 -0.25 7.90
CA ALA A 35 -8.71 -0.59 6.76
C ALA A 35 -9.30 -2.00 6.94
N ASN A 36 -8.44 -3.00 7.13
CA ASN A 36 -8.87 -4.39 7.26
C ASN A 36 -9.73 -4.63 8.51
N TRP A 37 -9.52 -3.89 9.59
CA TRP A 37 -10.36 -4.00 10.79
C TRP A 37 -11.79 -3.50 10.55
N PHE A 38 -11.95 -2.45 9.74
CA PHE A 38 -13.26 -1.85 9.46
C PHE A 38 -13.94 -2.40 8.19
N ASP A 39 -13.24 -3.17 7.35
CA ASP A 39 -13.79 -3.84 6.16
C ASP A 39 -15.09 -4.64 6.41
N PRO A 40 -15.25 -5.40 7.52
CA PRO A 40 -16.49 -6.13 7.75
C PRO A 40 -17.72 -5.24 7.95
N ARG A 41 -17.53 -3.95 8.24
CA ARG A 41 -18.61 -2.99 8.45
C ARG A 41 -19.05 -2.39 7.12
N LEU A 42 -20.20 -2.83 6.62
CA LEU A 42 -20.87 -2.19 5.50
C LEU A 42 -21.48 -0.84 5.91
N ILE A 43 -21.37 0.13 5.02
CA ILE A 43 -21.91 1.48 5.14
C ILE A 43 -22.61 1.87 3.83
N SER A 44 -23.54 2.82 3.93
CA SER A 44 -24.20 3.40 2.76
C SER A 44 -23.89 4.89 2.70
N ILE A 45 -23.35 5.34 1.56
CA ILE A 45 -23.00 6.74 1.31
C ILE A 45 -23.68 7.15 0.00
N TRP A 46 -24.62 8.10 0.07
CA TRP A 46 -25.38 8.58 -1.10
C TRP A 46 -26.07 7.47 -1.92
N GLY A 47 -26.51 6.39 -1.26
CA GLY A 47 -27.15 5.24 -1.91
C GLY A 47 -26.18 4.18 -2.47
N LEU A 48 -24.86 4.43 -2.40
CA LEU A 48 -23.84 3.43 -2.73
C LEU A 48 -23.49 2.61 -1.48
N THR A 49 -23.49 1.29 -1.61
CA THR A 49 -23.07 0.38 -0.53
C THR A 49 -21.58 0.08 -0.71
N THR A 50 -20.81 0.28 0.34
CA THR A 50 -19.37 -0.03 0.40
C THR A 50 -19.02 -0.52 1.80
N ASP A 51 -17.85 -1.13 1.97
CA ASP A 51 -17.26 -1.33 3.29
C ASP A 51 -16.61 -0.03 3.81
N ALA A 52 -16.49 0.07 5.14
CA ALA A 52 -15.91 1.24 5.80
C ALA A 52 -14.38 1.33 5.64
N GLY A 53 -13.68 0.20 5.49
CA GLY A 53 -12.23 0.19 5.30
C GLY A 53 -11.80 0.80 3.96
N THR A 54 -12.63 0.66 2.93
CA THR A 54 -12.45 1.32 1.62
C THR A 54 -12.33 2.83 1.72
N LEU A 55 -12.82 3.48 2.79
CA LEU A 55 -12.65 4.93 3.01
C LEU A 55 -11.22 5.33 3.36
N ILE A 56 -10.53 4.53 4.18
CA ILE A 56 -9.17 4.83 4.62
C ILE A 56 -8.12 4.17 3.72
N PHE A 57 -8.49 3.08 3.02
CA PHE A 57 -7.58 2.30 2.20
C PHE A 57 -6.80 3.13 1.15
N PRO A 58 -7.37 4.08 0.41
CA PRO A 58 -6.61 4.86 -0.58
C PRO A 58 -5.49 5.71 0.01
N LEU A 59 -5.53 6.01 1.32
CA LEU A 59 -4.40 6.66 1.98
C LEU A 59 -3.15 5.76 1.97
N SER A 60 -3.32 4.43 1.92
CA SER A 60 -2.19 3.50 1.75
C SER A 60 -1.54 3.68 0.40
N PHE A 61 -2.32 3.78 -0.69
CA PHE A 61 -1.80 4.04 -2.03
C PHE A 61 -1.05 5.38 -2.09
N LEU A 62 -1.64 6.47 -1.59
CA LEU A 62 -0.96 7.77 -1.55
C LEU A 62 0.41 7.70 -0.83
N LEU A 63 0.50 6.96 0.27
CA LEU A 63 1.75 6.77 1.01
C LEU A 63 2.73 5.83 0.27
N SER A 64 2.24 4.75 -0.32
CA SER A 64 2.99 3.80 -1.16
C SER A 64 3.62 4.52 -2.35
N ASP A 65 2.85 5.39 -3.00
CA ASP A 65 3.25 6.22 -4.12
C ASP A 65 4.36 7.18 -3.72
N LEU A 66 4.16 7.89 -2.60
CA LEU A 66 5.14 8.83 -2.07
C LEU A 66 6.44 8.12 -1.67
N ILE A 67 6.37 6.98 -0.98
CA ILE A 67 7.56 6.23 -0.58
C ILE A 67 8.32 5.75 -1.81
N THR A 68 7.61 5.20 -2.80
CA THR A 68 8.20 4.75 -4.06
C THR A 68 8.81 5.90 -4.86
N GLU A 69 8.13 7.05 -4.91
CA GLU A 69 8.56 8.21 -5.68
C GLU A 69 9.79 8.91 -5.07
N VAL A 70 9.93 8.93 -3.75
CA VAL A 70 11.06 9.58 -3.07
C VAL A 70 12.20 8.59 -2.84
N TYR A 71 11.93 7.51 -2.11
CA TYR A 71 12.93 6.58 -1.61
C TYR A 71 13.14 5.35 -2.51
N GLY A 72 12.24 5.12 -3.47
CA GLY A 72 12.36 4.02 -4.44
C GLY A 72 11.65 2.73 -4.02
N TYR A 73 11.55 1.80 -4.98
CA TYR A 73 10.83 0.54 -4.86
C TYR A 73 11.31 -0.35 -3.71
N LYS A 74 12.61 -0.35 -3.38
CA LYS A 74 13.15 -1.21 -2.30
C LYS A 74 12.54 -0.87 -0.94
N TYR A 75 12.38 0.42 -0.63
CA TYR A 75 11.77 0.88 0.62
C TYR A 75 10.25 0.75 0.61
N ALA A 76 9.61 0.97 -0.54
CA ALA A 76 8.18 0.71 -0.70
C ALA A 76 7.85 -0.77 -0.45
N ARG A 77 8.62 -1.68 -1.06
CA ARG A 77 8.51 -3.13 -0.83
C ARG A 77 8.68 -3.52 0.64
N ARG A 78 9.65 -2.95 1.35
CA ARG A 78 9.81 -3.17 2.79
C ARG A 78 8.58 -2.69 3.56
N THR A 79 8.04 -1.53 3.20
CA THR A 79 6.84 -0.95 3.82
C THR A 79 5.60 -1.84 3.60
N ILE A 80 5.45 -2.40 2.41
CA ILE A 80 4.40 -3.39 2.09
C ILE A 80 4.54 -4.64 2.97
N TRP A 81 5.75 -5.17 3.12
CA TRP A 81 6.00 -6.30 4.03
C TRP A 81 5.73 -5.96 5.50
N CYS A 82 6.08 -4.77 5.96
CA CYS A 82 5.74 -4.32 7.32
C CYS A 82 4.22 -4.27 7.53
N GLY A 83 3.48 -3.69 6.58
CA GLY A 83 2.02 -3.64 6.60
C GLY A 83 1.41 -5.05 6.63
N PHE A 84 1.88 -5.93 5.74
CA PHE A 84 1.46 -7.34 5.68
C PHE A 84 1.67 -8.06 7.01
N VAL A 85 2.87 -7.94 7.59
CA VAL A 85 3.24 -8.64 8.83
C VAL A 85 2.42 -8.13 10.02
N PHE A 86 2.23 -6.81 10.16
CA PHE A 86 1.40 -6.27 11.25
C PHE A 86 -0.07 -6.66 11.09
N ASN A 87 -0.59 -6.70 9.86
CA ASN A 87 -1.93 -7.20 9.60
C ASN A 87 -2.08 -8.67 10.00
N LEU A 88 -1.10 -9.50 9.63
CA LEU A 88 -1.08 -10.90 10.01
C LEU A 88 -1.03 -11.08 11.53
N PHE A 89 -0.20 -10.32 12.24
CA PHE A 89 -0.16 -10.35 13.71
C PHE A 89 -1.50 -9.97 14.34
N PHE A 90 -2.16 -8.93 13.82
CA PHE A 90 -3.47 -8.50 14.29
C PHE A 90 -4.49 -9.64 14.18
N ILE A 91 -4.54 -10.30 13.02
CA ILE A 91 -5.44 -11.41 12.74
C ILE A 91 -5.15 -12.62 13.64
N LEU A 92 -3.89 -13.04 13.72
CA LEU A 92 -3.48 -14.21 14.50
C LEU A 92 -3.72 -14.00 16.00
N TYR A 93 -3.42 -12.81 16.52
CA TYR A 93 -3.68 -12.48 17.90
C TYR A 93 -5.18 -12.43 18.19
N GLY A 94 -5.98 -11.85 17.29
CA GLY A 94 -7.45 -11.87 17.39
C GLY A 94 -8.01 -13.28 17.49
N GLN A 95 -7.51 -14.23 16.68
CA GLN A 95 -7.92 -15.64 16.78
C GLN A 95 -7.52 -16.31 18.07
N LEU A 96 -6.31 -16.04 18.54
CA LEU A 96 -5.84 -16.58 19.82
C LEU A 96 -6.77 -16.13 20.95
N VAL A 97 -7.16 -14.84 20.98
CA VAL A 97 -8.02 -14.28 22.03
C VAL A 97 -9.42 -14.91 22.04
N ILE A 98 -10.09 -15.03 20.89
CA ILE A 98 -11.47 -15.56 20.86
C ILE A 98 -11.57 -17.06 21.16
N HIS A 99 -10.46 -17.81 21.11
CA HIS A 99 -10.40 -19.23 21.46
C HIS A 99 -10.01 -19.46 22.94
N MET A 100 -9.75 -18.41 23.71
CA MET A 100 -9.48 -18.52 25.13
C MET A 100 -10.77 -18.72 25.95
N PRO A 101 -10.69 -19.39 27.11
CA PRO A 101 -11.86 -19.60 27.96
C PRO A 101 -12.39 -18.28 28.51
N ASN A 102 -13.71 -18.10 28.41
CA ASN A 102 -14.41 -16.93 28.89
C ASN A 102 -14.89 -17.15 30.35
N PRO A 103 -14.67 -16.19 31.27
CA PRO A 103 -15.22 -16.29 32.61
C PRO A 103 -16.74 -16.10 32.58
N SER A 104 -17.46 -16.77 33.48
CA SER A 104 -18.94 -16.82 33.47
C SER A 104 -19.64 -15.46 33.66
N PHE A 105 -18.96 -14.46 34.25
CA PHE A 105 -19.50 -13.12 34.45
C PHE A 105 -19.39 -12.23 33.19
N ALA A 106 -18.59 -12.62 32.19
CA ALA A 106 -18.37 -11.82 30.99
C ALA A 106 -19.48 -12.08 29.96
N THR A 107 -20.56 -11.31 30.04
CA THR A 107 -21.77 -11.51 29.21
C THR A 107 -21.62 -11.08 27.75
N ASN A 108 -20.64 -10.22 27.44
CA ASN A 108 -20.49 -9.62 26.11
C ASN A 108 -19.41 -10.31 25.25
N ASN A 109 -18.71 -11.32 25.76
CA ASN A 109 -17.64 -11.98 25.01
C ASN A 109 -18.16 -12.62 23.72
N ALA A 110 -19.37 -13.17 23.71
CA ALA A 110 -19.97 -13.73 22.50
C ALA A 110 -20.14 -12.69 21.35
N LEU A 111 -20.43 -11.43 21.67
CA LEU A 111 -20.53 -10.36 20.66
C LEU A 111 -19.14 -9.97 20.15
N PHE A 112 -18.15 -9.91 21.04
CA PHE A 112 -16.76 -9.65 20.68
C PHE A 112 -16.19 -10.78 19.80
N ASP A 113 -16.43 -12.03 20.18
CA ASP A 113 -16.00 -13.21 19.46
C ASP A 113 -16.64 -13.25 18.07
N ALA A 114 -17.93 -12.92 17.94
CA ALA A 114 -18.62 -12.86 16.64
C ALA A 114 -18.01 -11.82 15.68
N LEU A 115 -17.52 -10.68 16.19
CA LEU A 115 -16.86 -9.65 15.37
C LEU A 115 -15.46 -10.08 14.89
N LEU A 116 -14.73 -10.82 15.75
CA LEU A 116 -13.37 -11.29 15.47
C LEU A 116 -13.33 -12.67 14.82
N THR A 117 -14.45 -13.38 14.78
CA THR A 117 -14.55 -14.68 14.13
C THR A 117 -14.28 -14.49 12.64
N ILE A 118 -13.19 -15.10 12.21
CA ILE A 118 -12.66 -14.94 10.87
C ILE A 118 -13.60 -15.57 9.85
N ASN A 119 -14.00 -14.78 8.86
CA ASN A 119 -14.33 -15.33 7.55
C ASN A 119 -13.01 -15.56 6.81
N SER A 120 -12.49 -16.79 6.90
CA SER A 120 -11.16 -17.16 6.37
C SER A 120 -11.02 -16.82 4.89
N ARG A 121 -12.13 -16.88 4.17
CA ARG A 121 -12.22 -16.51 2.76
C ARG A 121 -11.98 -15.02 2.52
N ILE A 122 -12.58 -14.13 3.32
CA ILE A 122 -12.42 -12.68 3.20
C ILE A 122 -10.99 -12.28 3.55
N ILE A 123 -10.42 -12.85 4.62
CA ILE A 123 -9.06 -12.54 5.02
C ILE A 123 -8.04 -12.99 3.98
N LEU A 124 -8.17 -14.20 3.47
CA LEU A 124 -7.31 -14.67 2.38
C LEU A 124 -7.45 -13.79 1.14
N ALA A 125 -8.67 -13.35 0.82
CA ALA A 125 -8.90 -12.39 -0.26
C ALA A 125 -8.13 -11.09 -0.04
N SER A 126 -8.27 -10.45 1.13
CA SER A 126 -7.59 -9.19 1.45
C SER A 126 -6.07 -9.33 1.45
N LEU A 127 -5.53 -10.39 2.05
CA LEU A 127 -4.08 -10.60 2.12
C LEU A 127 -3.46 -10.79 0.72
N ILE A 128 -4.12 -11.58 -0.14
CA ILE A 128 -3.66 -11.85 -1.51
C ILE A 128 -3.83 -10.60 -2.37
N SER A 129 -5.00 -9.94 -2.32
CA SER A 129 -5.29 -8.77 -3.13
C SER A 129 -4.32 -7.64 -2.79
N TYR A 130 -4.14 -7.36 -1.49
CA TYR A 130 -3.21 -6.36 -0.97
C TYR A 130 -1.78 -6.60 -1.45
N LEU A 131 -1.26 -7.82 -1.24
CA LEU A 131 0.14 -8.11 -1.54
C LEU A 131 0.42 -7.98 -3.05
N ILE A 132 -0.52 -8.40 -3.89
CA ILE A 132 -0.40 -8.29 -5.35
C ILE A 132 -0.58 -6.83 -5.81
N SER A 133 -1.62 -6.15 -5.34
CA SER A 133 -1.99 -4.81 -5.82
C SER A 133 -0.98 -3.74 -5.41
N GLU A 134 -0.55 -3.72 -4.15
CA GLU A 134 0.42 -2.73 -3.65
C GLU A 134 1.82 -2.94 -4.25
N SER A 135 2.22 -4.21 -4.41
CA SER A 135 3.48 -4.53 -5.08
C SER A 135 3.45 -4.11 -6.55
N PHE A 136 2.32 -4.32 -7.22
CA PHE A 136 2.11 -3.90 -8.60
C PHE A 136 2.07 -2.37 -8.74
N ASN A 137 1.43 -1.68 -7.80
CA ASN A 137 1.38 -0.22 -7.73
C ASN A 137 2.79 0.38 -7.65
N SER A 138 3.57 -0.03 -6.65
CA SER A 138 4.96 0.43 -6.46
C SER A 138 5.84 0.09 -7.66
N TYR A 139 5.62 -1.08 -8.28
CA TYR A 139 6.33 -1.46 -9.52
C TYR A 139 6.02 -0.49 -10.68
N LEU A 140 4.74 -0.18 -10.90
CA LEU A 140 4.33 0.72 -11.97
C LEU A 140 4.91 2.12 -11.78
N ILE A 141 4.93 2.65 -10.56
CA ILE A 141 5.49 3.98 -10.28
C ILE A 141 6.98 4.01 -10.59
N ALA A 142 7.74 3.06 -10.05
CA ALA A 142 9.18 2.98 -10.27
C ALA A 142 9.52 2.83 -11.76
N LYS A 143 8.79 1.99 -12.50
CA LYS A 143 9.01 1.79 -13.95
C LYS A 143 8.61 3.00 -14.79
N THR A 144 7.46 3.58 -14.51
CA THR A 144 6.99 4.75 -15.26
C THR A 144 7.87 5.96 -15.00
N LYS A 145 8.35 6.15 -13.76
CA LYS A 145 9.31 7.21 -13.41
C LYS A 145 10.57 7.16 -14.27
N ILE A 146 11.16 5.98 -14.43
CA ILE A 146 12.34 5.79 -15.30
C ILE A 146 11.98 6.08 -16.75
N LYS A 147 10.84 5.56 -17.24
CA LYS A 147 10.40 5.69 -18.64
C LYS A 147 10.20 7.15 -19.05
N VAL A 148 9.65 7.99 -18.18
CA VAL A 148 9.38 9.41 -18.47
C VAL A 148 10.36 10.36 -17.78
N GLN A 149 11.49 9.84 -17.29
CA GLN A 149 12.55 10.64 -16.65
C GLN A 149 12.01 11.54 -15.51
N GLY A 150 11.12 11.00 -14.66
CA GLY A 150 10.52 11.70 -13.53
C GLY A 150 9.35 12.62 -13.85
N ARG A 151 9.11 12.93 -15.14
CA ARG A 151 8.03 13.83 -15.58
C ARG A 151 6.63 13.27 -15.26
N TYR A 152 5.63 14.15 -15.33
CA TYR A 152 4.20 13.80 -15.21
C TYR A 152 3.83 13.02 -13.93
N MET A 153 4.41 13.38 -12.78
CA MET A 153 4.20 12.68 -11.50
C MET A 153 2.72 12.42 -11.18
N ALA A 154 1.86 13.43 -11.35
CA ALA A 154 0.42 13.32 -11.16
C ALA A 154 -0.22 12.19 -12.00
N GLY A 155 0.13 12.13 -13.29
CA GLY A 155 -0.40 11.11 -14.20
C GLY A 155 0.14 9.72 -13.90
N ARG A 156 1.37 9.62 -13.37
CA ARG A 156 1.95 8.34 -12.96
C ARG A 156 1.23 7.75 -11.74
N PHE A 157 0.97 8.55 -10.71
CA PHE A 157 0.23 8.13 -9.52
C PHE A 157 -1.20 7.72 -9.87
N LEU A 158 -1.90 8.54 -10.67
CA LEU A 158 -3.25 8.19 -11.09
C LEU A 158 -3.28 6.89 -11.92
N LEU A 159 -2.31 6.69 -12.82
CA LEU A 159 -2.23 5.47 -13.63
C LEU A 159 -1.93 4.22 -12.78
N SER A 160 -0.97 4.31 -11.86
CA SER A 160 -0.59 3.19 -11.00
C SER A 160 -1.74 2.82 -10.07
N SER A 161 -2.32 3.81 -9.40
CA SER A 161 -3.44 3.61 -8.48
C SER A 161 -4.70 3.12 -9.20
N PHE A 162 -5.00 3.60 -10.42
CA PHE A 162 -6.12 3.11 -11.22
C PHE A 162 -5.99 1.62 -11.57
N LEU A 163 -4.82 1.20 -12.05
CA LEU A 163 -4.56 -0.19 -12.45
C LEU A 163 -4.44 -1.11 -11.23
N ALA A 164 -3.75 -0.66 -10.18
CA ALA A 164 -3.53 -1.44 -8.96
C ALA A 164 -4.82 -1.60 -8.16
N SER A 165 -5.61 -0.54 -7.97
CA SER A 165 -6.92 -0.64 -7.29
C SER A 165 -7.91 -1.48 -8.09
N GLY A 166 -7.84 -1.46 -9.43
CA GLY A 166 -8.66 -2.33 -10.28
C GLY A 166 -8.30 -3.81 -10.08
N LEU A 167 -7.00 -4.11 -10.05
CA LEU A 167 -6.48 -5.45 -9.76
C LEU A 167 -6.87 -5.90 -8.35
N ASP A 168 -6.76 -5.01 -7.36
CA ASP A 168 -7.16 -5.25 -5.98
C ASP A 168 -8.64 -5.62 -5.87
N SER A 169 -9.52 -4.75 -6.37
CA SER A 169 -10.97 -4.97 -6.34
C SER A 169 -11.36 -6.25 -7.08
N MET A 170 -10.72 -6.55 -8.21
CA MET A 170 -10.99 -7.78 -8.98
C MET A 170 -10.59 -9.03 -8.20
N ILE A 171 -9.36 -9.08 -7.65
CA ILE A 171 -8.87 -10.23 -6.88
C ILE A 171 -9.68 -10.39 -5.59
N PHE A 172 -9.86 -9.30 -4.84
CA PHE A 172 -10.57 -9.30 -3.57
C PHE A 172 -12.01 -9.78 -3.74
N THR A 173 -12.80 -9.14 -4.61
CA THR A 173 -14.21 -9.50 -4.78
C THR A 173 -14.37 -10.92 -5.32
N THR A 174 -13.50 -11.36 -6.25
CA THR A 174 -13.52 -12.73 -6.76
C THR A 174 -13.26 -13.74 -5.64
N ILE A 175 -12.19 -13.56 -4.87
CA ILE A 175 -11.87 -14.51 -3.80
C ILE A 175 -12.93 -14.44 -2.70
N ALA A 176 -13.35 -13.26 -2.26
CA ALA A 176 -14.28 -13.08 -1.15
C ALA A 176 -15.72 -13.50 -1.48
N PHE A 177 -16.23 -13.15 -2.67
CA PHE A 177 -17.67 -13.17 -2.97
C PHE A 177 -18.11 -13.98 -4.18
N TYR A 178 -17.18 -14.57 -4.95
CA TYR A 178 -17.56 -15.39 -6.09
C TYR A 178 -18.49 -16.55 -5.68
N LYS A 179 -19.66 -16.64 -6.30
CA LYS A 179 -20.75 -17.60 -6.01
C LYS A 179 -21.38 -17.49 -4.60
N THR A 180 -21.12 -16.43 -3.84
CA THR A 180 -21.81 -16.21 -2.54
C THR A 180 -22.86 -15.12 -2.60
N VAL A 181 -22.76 -14.21 -3.57
CA VAL A 181 -23.71 -13.11 -3.80
C VAL A 181 -24.24 -13.19 -5.24
N PRO A 182 -25.42 -12.60 -5.53
CA PRO A 182 -25.93 -12.51 -6.91
C PRO A 182 -24.94 -11.79 -7.83
N ASP A 183 -24.86 -12.23 -9.09
CA ASP A 183 -23.89 -11.70 -10.08
C ASP A 183 -24.03 -10.17 -10.29
N SER A 184 -25.26 -9.64 -10.22
CA SER A 184 -25.51 -8.20 -10.31
C SER A 184 -24.88 -7.42 -9.16
N VAL A 185 -24.97 -7.96 -7.93
CA VAL A 185 -24.39 -7.37 -6.72
C VAL A 185 -22.87 -7.49 -6.75
N PHE A 186 -22.35 -8.65 -7.17
CA PHE A 186 -20.92 -8.89 -7.34
C PHE A 186 -20.26 -7.84 -8.25
N MET A 187 -20.81 -7.63 -9.45
CA MET A 187 -20.27 -6.65 -10.39
C MET A 187 -20.40 -5.22 -9.85
N ALA A 188 -21.54 -4.88 -9.26
CA ALA A 188 -21.75 -3.56 -8.67
C ALA A 188 -20.72 -3.27 -7.56
N MET A 189 -20.50 -4.19 -6.63
CA MET A 189 -19.51 -4.05 -5.56
C MET A 189 -18.09 -3.84 -6.12
N MET A 190 -17.68 -4.67 -7.09
CA MET A 190 -16.35 -4.55 -7.71
C MET A 190 -16.12 -3.17 -8.32
N PHE A 191 -17.09 -2.66 -9.08
CA PHE A 191 -16.99 -1.33 -9.68
C PHE A 191 -17.08 -0.20 -8.65
N THR A 192 -17.96 -0.31 -7.66
CA THR A 192 -18.11 0.71 -6.61
C THR A 192 -16.85 0.84 -5.77
N MET A 193 -16.27 -0.27 -5.29
CA MET A 193 -15.02 -0.25 -4.52
C MET A 193 -13.88 0.36 -5.33
N TRP A 194 -13.74 -0.06 -6.59
CA TRP A 194 -12.72 0.49 -7.48
C TRP A 194 -12.90 1.99 -7.72
N PHE A 195 -14.13 2.41 -8.04
CA PHE A 195 -14.45 3.82 -8.28
C PHE A 195 -14.15 4.70 -7.07
N ILE A 196 -14.57 4.26 -5.87
CA ILE A 196 -14.30 5.00 -4.62
C ILE A 196 -12.80 5.14 -4.38
N LYS A 197 -12.02 4.06 -4.57
CA LYS A 197 -10.56 4.09 -4.41
C LYS A 197 -9.89 5.07 -5.36
N VAL A 198 -10.24 5.02 -6.65
CA VAL A 198 -9.72 5.95 -7.67
C VAL A 198 -10.14 7.40 -7.40
N PHE A 199 -11.39 7.62 -6.98
CA PHE A 199 -11.90 8.95 -6.67
C PHE A 199 -11.15 9.58 -5.49
N MET A 200 -10.93 8.83 -4.41
CA MET A 200 -10.19 9.33 -3.26
C MET A 200 -8.72 9.59 -3.57
N GLU A 201 -8.10 8.74 -4.40
CA GLU A 201 -6.75 9.01 -4.91
C GLU A 201 -6.70 10.33 -5.67
N LEU A 202 -7.65 10.57 -6.58
CA LEU A 202 -7.74 11.81 -7.34
C LEU A 202 -7.89 13.03 -6.43
N CYS A 203 -8.68 12.93 -5.36
CA CYS A 203 -8.82 13.98 -4.35
C CYS A 203 -7.54 14.18 -3.52
N GLY A 204 -6.81 13.11 -3.21
CA GLY A 204 -5.55 13.15 -2.44
C GLY A 204 -4.34 13.59 -3.25
N LEU A 205 -4.41 13.51 -4.57
CA LEU A 205 -3.29 13.76 -5.49
C LEU A 205 -2.60 15.12 -5.29
N PRO A 206 -3.32 16.26 -5.12
CA PRO A 206 -2.67 17.56 -4.88
C PRO A 206 -1.84 17.58 -3.60
N LEU A 207 -2.31 16.90 -2.55
CA LEU A 207 -1.62 16.79 -1.28
C LEU A 207 -0.37 15.92 -1.41
N SER A 208 -0.49 14.76 -2.05
CA SER A 208 0.64 13.84 -2.29
C SER A 208 1.75 14.47 -3.09
N ILE A 209 1.42 15.20 -4.16
CA ILE A 209 2.41 15.91 -4.99
C ILE A 209 3.18 16.94 -4.17
N ASN A 210 2.47 17.73 -3.36
CA ASN A 210 3.09 18.72 -2.50
C ASN A 210 4.02 18.07 -1.47
N LEU A 211 3.57 16.98 -0.84
CA LEU A 211 4.33 16.28 0.18
C LEU A 211 5.59 15.61 -0.40
N VAL A 212 5.48 14.97 -1.57
CA VAL A 212 6.63 14.41 -2.30
C VAL A 212 7.67 15.50 -2.57
N ASN A 213 7.26 16.64 -3.14
CA ASN A 213 8.18 17.72 -3.47
C ASN A 213 8.87 18.31 -2.22
N LYS A 214 8.16 18.38 -1.09
CA LYS A 214 8.74 18.79 0.19
C LYS A 214 9.74 17.76 0.71
N LEU A 215 9.38 16.48 0.69
CA LEU A 215 10.24 15.40 1.18
C LEU A 215 11.51 15.27 0.36
N LYS A 216 11.43 15.30 -0.98
CA LYS A 216 12.61 15.28 -1.85
C LYS A 216 13.59 16.39 -1.46
N LYS A 217 13.10 17.60 -1.16
CA LYS A 217 13.92 18.75 -0.75
C LYS A 217 14.50 18.63 0.65
N LEU A 218 13.71 18.16 1.61
CA LEU A 218 14.14 18.00 3.01
C LEU A 218 15.19 16.91 3.16
N GLU A 219 15.02 15.81 2.43
CA GLU A 219 15.87 14.62 2.51
C GLU A 219 17.00 14.63 1.46
N GLN A 220 16.93 15.53 0.47
CA GLN A 220 17.87 15.61 -0.66
C GLN A 220 18.00 14.28 -1.44
N ILE A 221 16.86 13.59 -1.58
CA ILE A 221 16.77 12.25 -2.17
C ILE A 221 15.69 12.25 -3.26
N ASP A 222 16.06 11.71 -4.42
CA ASP A 222 15.15 11.39 -5.51
C ASP A 222 15.62 10.11 -6.24
N ILE A 223 15.18 8.94 -5.76
CA ILE A 223 15.70 7.65 -6.22
C ILE A 223 15.06 7.20 -7.54
N TYR A 224 15.89 6.77 -8.48
CA TYR A 224 15.49 6.14 -9.74
C TYR A 224 15.93 4.67 -9.78
N ASP A 225 14.97 3.75 -9.81
CA ASP A 225 15.16 2.28 -9.75
C ASP A 225 15.76 1.64 -11.02
N LYS A 226 16.86 2.19 -11.55
CA LYS A 226 17.47 1.76 -12.83
C LYS A 226 18.02 0.34 -12.80
N LYS A 227 18.61 -0.09 -11.68
CA LYS A 227 19.21 -1.42 -11.51
C LYS A 227 18.50 -2.26 -10.45
N THR A 228 17.27 -1.89 -10.10
CA THR A 228 16.49 -2.57 -9.08
C THR A 228 15.94 -3.91 -9.57
N LYS A 229 16.11 -4.95 -8.75
CA LYS A 229 15.40 -6.23 -8.93
C LYS A 229 13.98 -6.07 -8.36
N PHE A 230 12.99 -6.06 -9.24
CA PHE A 230 11.56 -5.97 -8.90
C PHE A 230 10.97 -7.30 -8.39
N ASN A 231 11.74 -8.02 -7.57
CA ASN A 231 11.27 -9.21 -6.87
C ASN A 231 10.75 -8.79 -5.49
N LEU A 232 9.52 -9.18 -5.18
CA LEU A 232 8.86 -8.90 -3.90
C LEU A 232 9.59 -9.51 -2.69
N PHE A 233 10.29 -10.63 -2.86
CA PHE A 233 10.98 -11.35 -1.78
C PHE A 233 12.44 -10.91 -1.57
N CYS A 234 12.92 -9.95 -2.35
CA CYS A 234 14.27 -9.42 -2.15
C CYS A 234 14.26 -8.41 -0.99
N LEU A 235 15.17 -8.52 -0.02
CA LEU A 235 15.22 -7.64 1.16
C LEU A 235 16.37 -6.62 1.12
N ASP A 236 17.07 -6.51 -0.02
CA ASP A 236 18.08 -5.47 -0.28
C ASP A 236 17.43 -4.07 -0.23
N LEU A 237 18.09 -3.14 0.47
CA LEU A 237 17.74 -1.72 0.63
C LEU A 237 18.83 -0.76 0.13
N ASP A 238 19.95 -1.27 -0.36
CA ASP A 238 21.14 -0.47 -0.67
C ASP A 238 20.98 0.19 -2.03
N TYR A 239 20.86 1.51 -2.06
CA TYR A 239 20.98 2.28 -3.30
C TYR A 239 22.39 2.86 -3.44
N LYS A 240 22.81 3.11 -4.67
CA LYS A 240 24.08 3.78 -4.98
C LYS A 240 23.85 5.23 -5.40
N GLU A 241 24.80 6.12 -5.14
CA GLU A 241 24.66 7.57 -5.42
C GLU A 241 24.24 7.87 -6.86
N ARG A 242 24.69 7.08 -7.84
CA ARG A 242 24.23 7.23 -9.24
C ARG A 242 22.72 7.08 -9.47
N GLU A 243 22.02 6.43 -8.53
CA GLU A 243 20.57 6.20 -8.55
C GLU A 243 19.80 7.34 -7.85
N ASN A 244 20.50 8.20 -7.09
CA ASN A 244 19.94 9.45 -6.59
C ASN A 244 20.11 10.54 -7.66
N GLU A 245 19.00 11.04 -8.21
CA GLU A 245 19.01 12.10 -9.23
C GLU A 245 18.64 13.47 -8.67
N PHE A 246 18.53 13.64 -7.34
CA PHE A 246 18.11 14.90 -6.74
C PHE A 246 18.99 16.11 -7.13
N PHE A 247 20.29 15.89 -7.31
CA PHE A 247 21.27 16.93 -7.65
C PHE A 247 21.60 17.04 -9.14
N LYS A 248 20.90 16.29 -10.01
CA LYS A 248 21.14 16.25 -11.46
C LYS A 248 20.13 17.10 -12.20
#